data_AF-A0A9E3KRA5-F1
#
_entry.id   AF-A0A9E3KRA5-F1
#
_cell.length_a   1.000
_cell.length_b   1.000
_cell.length_c   1.000
_cell.angle_alpha   90.00
_cell.angle_beta   90.00
_cell.angle_gamma   90.00
#
_symmetry.space_group_name_H-M   'P 1'
#
loop_
_entity.id
_entity.type
_entity.pdbx_description
1 polymer ?
#
loop_
_entity_poly.entity_id
_entity_poly.type
_entity_poly.pdbx_seq_one_letter_code
_entity_poly.pdbx_strand_id
1 'polypeptide(L)'
;MKKLIWMLVLAGSIFSCQLQEAELPVNEEVLAQQLMQAEAERNRNGNNGPEVIPSGVEACAKASYDLFAGRHDDVGSVTLANDAENLYITYFTTKNFGKLHLWYGKSLAELPVNPAGNPVIGHFPLKANATGKKQYTFTIPLSKLEEKGILCDQDLVVVAHAEVGRESAFGGTTQIPGCKRWAYYMTYTLGCCDDEEENDDNPIPGEGREVAFAKGNWVFVDDGCSAVNPECLPGLGIANVRWGWAINVTGPIGRSYDIWASAAGNDTSVGKKIGRLEVETTTWNINGVPTGIGSLTVILNDGWVMESLNLYAGDLAPSSADPATYGHTYTFPAGTYVYSHSINFVNNDVAGDGVWFIANAIVRPTNL
;
A
#
# COMPACT_ATOMS: atom_id res chain seq x y z
N MET A 1 83.94 -27.61 15.76
CA MET A 1 83.18 -28.27 14.67
C MET A 1 81.75 -28.48 15.14
N LYS A 2 80.80 -27.85 14.44
CA LYS A 2 79.35 -27.84 14.70
C LYS A 2 78.74 -29.21 14.40
N LYS A 3 77.80 -29.71 15.22
CA LYS A 3 76.52 -30.29 14.75
C LYS A 3 75.44 -30.14 15.85
N LEU A 4 74.43 -29.36 15.49
CA LEU A 4 73.19 -29.09 16.23
C LEU A 4 72.25 -30.30 16.13
N ILE A 5 71.58 -30.63 17.25
CA ILE A 5 70.50 -31.62 17.36
C ILE A 5 69.20 -30.99 16.85
N TRP A 6 68.45 -31.76 16.06
CA TRP A 6 67.18 -31.37 15.43
C TRP A 6 66.02 -31.33 16.44
N MET A 7 65.29 -30.21 16.44
CA MET A 7 63.96 -30.04 17.02
C MET A 7 62.89 -30.60 16.07
N LEU A 8 61.93 -31.32 16.64
CA LEU A 8 60.69 -31.74 15.99
C LEU A 8 59.55 -31.09 16.78
N VAL A 9 58.93 -30.05 16.22
CA VAL A 9 57.69 -29.46 16.73
C VAL A 9 56.72 -29.36 15.57
N LEU A 10 55.63 -30.11 15.70
CA LEU A 10 54.47 -30.13 14.83
C LEU A 10 53.59 -28.93 15.20
N ALA A 11 53.39 -27.98 14.29
CA ALA A 11 52.44 -26.87 14.46
C ALA A 11 51.45 -26.87 13.30
N GLY A 12 50.18 -27.11 13.63
CA GLY A 12 49.06 -27.10 12.70
C GLY A 12 48.75 -25.70 12.18
N SER A 13 48.44 -25.65 10.89
CA SER A 13 48.03 -24.47 10.14
C SER A 13 46.59 -24.08 10.48
N ILE A 14 46.42 -22.89 11.05
CA ILE A 14 45.13 -22.20 11.15
C ILE A 14 45.14 -21.14 10.03
N PHE A 15 44.34 -21.35 8.99
CA PHE A 15 44.05 -20.35 7.97
C PHE A 15 43.07 -19.32 8.55
N SER A 16 43.55 -18.14 8.92
CA SER A 16 42.69 -16.97 9.13
C SER A 16 42.42 -16.31 7.78
N CYS A 17 41.16 -16.34 7.34
CA CYS A 17 40.67 -15.55 6.21
C CYS A 17 40.36 -14.13 6.74
N GLN A 18 41.20 -13.15 6.43
CA GLN A 18 40.84 -11.75 6.61
C GLN A 18 40.12 -11.28 5.35
N LEU A 19 38.82 -11.02 5.48
CA LEU A 19 38.04 -10.25 4.51
C LEU A 19 38.53 -8.81 4.56
N GLN A 20 39.19 -8.36 3.49
CA GLN A 20 39.50 -6.95 3.27
C GLN A 20 38.39 -6.37 2.40
N GLU A 21 37.59 -5.48 2.97
CA GLU A 21 36.61 -4.68 2.23
C GLU A 21 37.37 -3.80 1.23
N ALA A 22 37.10 -4.01 -0.07
CA ALA A 22 37.54 -3.13 -1.12
C ALA A 22 36.42 -2.13 -1.40
N GLU A 23 36.53 -0.91 -0.89
CA GLU A 23 35.68 0.20 -1.31
C GLU A 23 36.06 0.58 -2.76
N LEU A 24 35.09 0.50 -3.67
CA LEU A 24 35.26 0.95 -5.05
C LEU A 24 35.38 2.50 -5.05
N PRO A 25 36.41 3.09 -5.68
CA PRO A 25 36.53 4.54 -5.74
C PRO A 25 35.46 5.10 -6.69
N VAL A 26 34.49 5.83 -6.15
CA VAL A 26 33.54 6.61 -6.95
C VAL A 26 34.26 7.82 -7.51
N ASN A 27 34.47 7.85 -8.82
CA ASN A 27 35.02 9.01 -9.51
C ASN A 27 33.92 10.08 -9.63
N GLU A 28 34.03 11.14 -8.83
CA GLU A 28 33.05 12.24 -8.76
C GLU A 28 32.80 12.92 -10.12
N GLU A 29 33.80 12.95 -11.01
CA GLU A 29 33.67 13.54 -12.35
C GLU A 29 32.83 12.67 -13.29
N VAL A 30 32.93 11.34 -13.14
CA VAL A 30 32.11 10.37 -13.89
C VAL A 30 30.66 10.41 -13.39
N LEU A 31 30.46 10.53 -12.08
CA LEU A 31 29.13 10.69 -11.49
C LEU A 31 28.45 11.98 -11.98
N ALA A 32 29.19 13.09 -12.02
CA ALA A 32 28.67 14.36 -12.53
C ALA A 32 28.27 14.26 -14.02
N GLN A 33 29.08 13.59 -14.85
CA GLN A 33 28.75 13.36 -16.26
C GLN A 33 27.53 12.46 -16.44
N GLN A 34 27.39 11.41 -15.63
CA GLN A 34 26.23 10.52 -15.65
C GLN A 34 24.95 11.23 -15.21
N LEU A 35 25.02 12.08 -14.19
CA LEU A 35 23.87 12.89 -13.73
C LEU A 35 23.45 13.92 -14.79
N MET A 36 24.40 14.57 -15.46
CA MET A 36 24.11 15.50 -16.56
C MET A 36 23.48 14.79 -17.77
N GLN A 37 23.92 13.59 -18.10
CA GLN A 37 23.33 12.77 -19.17
C GLN A 37 21.92 12.29 -18.80
N ALA A 38 21.72 11.82 -17.57
CA ALA A 38 20.41 11.43 -17.06
C ALA A 38 19.42 12.60 -17.02
N GLU A 39 19.88 13.81 -16.66
CA GLU A 39 19.07 15.03 -16.70
C GLU A 39 18.74 15.48 -18.14
N ALA A 40 19.67 15.31 -19.08
CA ALA A 40 19.42 15.60 -20.49
C ALA A 40 18.46 14.59 -21.14
N GLU A 41 18.48 13.33 -20.73
CA GLU A 41 17.51 12.30 -21.15
C GLU A 41 16.14 12.54 -20.50
N ARG A 42 16.10 12.90 -19.21
CA ARG A 42 14.90 13.33 -18.48
C ARG A 42 14.19 14.49 -19.18
N ASN A 43 14.93 15.51 -19.60
CA ASN A 43 14.38 16.66 -20.31
C ASN A 43 13.92 16.34 -21.75
N ARG A 44 14.37 15.22 -22.35
CA ARG A 44 13.96 14.80 -23.70
C ARG A 44 12.75 13.88 -23.69
N ASN A 45 12.64 13.01 -22.69
CA ASN A 45 11.63 11.96 -22.63
C ASN A 45 10.50 12.26 -21.64
N GLY A 46 10.63 13.33 -20.83
CA GLY A 46 9.71 13.63 -19.73
C GLY A 46 9.97 12.72 -18.51
N ASN A 47 9.55 13.15 -17.32
CA ASN A 47 9.76 12.41 -16.06
C ASN A 47 8.44 12.04 -15.36
N ASN A 48 7.32 12.09 -16.08
CA ASN A 48 5.94 12.10 -15.59
C ASN A 48 5.61 13.20 -14.54
N GLY A 49 6.47 14.20 -14.38
CA GLY A 49 6.52 15.14 -13.24
C GLY A 49 6.25 14.50 -11.86
N PRO A 50 6.05 15.28 -10.78
CA PRO A 50 5.54 14.69 -9.55
C PRO A 50 4.10 14.23 -9.75
N GLU A 51 3.79 13.02 -9.28
CA GLU A 51 2.41 12.60 -9.10
C GLU A 51 1.79 13.39 -7.95
N VAL A 52 0.68 14.09 -8.20
CA VAL A 52 0.04 14.95 -7.20
C VAL A 52 -1.44 14.61 -7.04
N ILE A 53 -1.75 13.93 -5.94
CA ILE A 53 -3.11 13.61 -5.51
C ILE A 53 -3.53 14.60 -4.41
N PRO A 54 -4.77 15.12 -4.40
CA PRO A 54 -5.25 15.96 -3.31
C PRO A 54 -5.16 15.26 -1.94
N SER A 55 -4.88 16.02 -0.89
CA SER A 55 -4.81 15.47 0.48
C SER A 55 -6.15 14.88 0.89
N GLY A 56 -6.12 13.67 1.47
CA GLY A 56 -7.33 12.96 1.92
C GLY A 56 -8.10 12.23 0.80
N VAL A 57 -7.54 12.17 -0.42
CA VAL A 57 -8.09 11.33 -1.49
C VAL A 57 -7.34 10.00 -1.51
N GLU A 58 -8.08 8.92 -1.27
CA GLU A 58 -7.63 7.55 -1.51
C GLU A 58 -8.08 7.15 -2.91
N ALA A 59 -7.15 7.18 -3.86
CA ALA A 59 -7.45 6.96 -5.27
C ALA A 59 -7.41 5.46 -5.62
N CYS A 60 -8.49 4.94 -6.19
CA CYS A 60 -8.57 3.53 -6.61
C CYS A 60 -7.82 3.29 -7.93
N ALA A 61 -7.77 4.31 -8.79
CA ALA A 61 -6.86 4.35 -9.93
C ALA A 61 -6.17 5.71 -10.00
N LYS A 62 -4.98 5.71 -10.61
CA LYS A 62 -4.19 6.92 -10.84
C LYS A 62 -3.24 6.77 -12.00
N ALA A 63 -2.99 7.88 -12.68
CA ALA A 63 -1.98 7.98 -13.72
C ALA A 63 -1.40 9.40 -13.76
N SER A 64 -0.09 9.51 -13.98
CA SER A 64 0.58 10.80 -14.13
C SER A 64 1.19 10.92 -15.52
N TYR A 65 1.09 12.12 -16.09
CA TYR A 65 1.59 12.45 -17.41
C TYR A 65 2.36 13.76 -17.35
N ASP A 66 3.41 13.89 -18.17
CA ASP A 66 4.13 15.15 -18.30
C ASP A 66 3.27 16.26 -18.89
N LEU A 67 3.56 17.50 -18.49
CA LEU A 67 2.97 18.70 -19.03
C LEU A 67 4.00 19.40 -19.93
N PHE A 68 3.85 19.26 -21.25
CA PHE A 68 4.79 19.82 -22.21
C PHE A 68 4.35 21.20 -22.72
N ALA A 69 5.13 22.23 -22.41
CA ALA A 69 5.05 23.54 -23.02
C ALA A 69 5.83 23.59 -24.34
N GLY A 70 5.32 24.33 -25.33
CA GLY A 70 6.03 24.55 -26.60
C GLY A 70 6.49 23.27 -27.31
N ARG A 71 5.73 22.16 -27.18
CA ARG A 71 5.97 20.81 -27.75
C ARG A 71 7.01 19.93 -27.04
N HIS A 72 8.05 20.48 -26.42
CA HIS A 72 9.18 19.69 -25.89
C HIS A 72 9.69 20.13 -24.52
N ASP A 73 9.23 21.27 -23.99
CA ASP A 73 9.67 21.75 -22.68
C ASP A 73 8.79 21.12 -21.60
N ASP A 74 9.29 20.11 -20.89
CA ASP A 74 8.61 19.58 -19.71
C ASP A 74 8.57 20.66 -18.62
N VAL A 75 7.37 21.09 -18.27
CA VAL A 75 7.14 22.14 -17.27
C VAL A 75 6.37 21.66 -16.04
N GLY A 76 6.12 20.35 -15.93
CA GLY A 76 5.37 19.78 -14.80
C GLY A 76 4.56 18.54 -15.19
N SER A 77 3.43 18.33 -14.53
CA SER A 77 2.61 17.13 -14.70
C SER A 77 1.12 17.40 -14.68
N VAL A 78 0.37 16.45 -15.21
CA VAL A 78 -1.06 16.27 -15.02
C VAL A 78 -1.30 14.90 -14.42
N THR A 79 -1.81 14.85 -13.20
CA THR A 79 -2.19 13.63 -12.50
C THR A 79 -3.69 13.44 -12.56
N LEU A 80 -4.12 12.28 -13.02
CA LEU A 80 -5.51 11.83 -13.02
C LEU A 80 -5.64 10.78 -11.93
N ALA A 81 -6.65 10.91 -11.08
CA ALA A 81 -6.93 9.98 -9.99
C ALA A 81 -8.42 9.99 -9.71
N ASN A 82 -9.04 8.86 -9.40
CA ASN A 82 -10.44 8.83 -8.97
C ASN A 82 -10.63 8.06 -7.65
N ASP A 83 -11.54 8.56 -6.83
CA ASP A 83 -12.14 7.85 -5.69
C ASP A 83 -13.58 7.41 -6.05
N ALA A 84 -14.33 6.91 -5.07
CA ALA A 84 -15.70 6.42 -5.24
C ALA A 84 -16.68 7.48 -5.74
N GLU A 85 -16.41 8.76 -5.51
CA GLU A 85 -17.35 9.83 -5.81
C GLU A 85 -16.88 10.72 -6.97
N ASN A 86 -15.58 10.88 -7.15
CA ASN A 86 -14.99 11.94 -7.95
C ASN A 86 -13.75 11.49 -8.72
N LEU A 87 -13.64 12.01 -9.95
CA LEU A 87 -12.40 12.09 -10.72
C LEU A 87 -11.69 13.42 -10.46
N TYR A 88 -10.43 13.35 -10.05
CA TYR A 88 -9.53 14.46 -9.83
C TYR A 88 -8.52 14.57 -10.97
N ILE A 89 -8.39 15.78 -11.52
CA ILE A 89 -7.38 16.09 -12.54
C ILE A 89 -6.53 17.25 -12.03
N THR A 90 -5.36 16.90 -11.50
CA THR A 90 -4.43 17.81 -10.84
C THR A 90 -3.32 18.23 -11.80
N TYR A 91 -3.22 19.53 -12.03
CA TYR A 91 -2.12 20.16 -12.75
C TYR A 91 -1.04 20.56 -11.75
N PHE A 92 0.22 20.28 -12.07
CA PHE A 92 1.40 20.79 -11.38
C PHE A 92 2.36 21.44 -12.37
N THR A 93 3.01 22.53 -11.98
CA THR A 93 4.08 23.15 -12.75
C THR A 93 5.21 23.66 -11.87
N THR A 94 6.45 23.56 -12.37
CA THR A 94 7.61 24.21 -11.75
C THR A 94 7.60 25.74 -11.94
N LYS A 95 6.84 26.23 -12.94
CA LYS A 95 6.66 27.65 -13.30
C LYS A 95 5.39 28.20 -12.62
N ASN A 96 4.61 29.03 -13.32
CA ASN A 96 3.32 29.54 -12.87
C ASN A 96 2.27 29.32 -13.95
N PHE A 97 1.08 28.87 -13.54
CA PHE A 97 -0.07 28.78 -14.42
C PHE A 97 -0.66 30.15 -14.74
N GLY A 98 -1.32 30.23 -15.89
CA GLY A 98 -2.29 31.24 -16.29
C GLY A 98 -3.69 30.63 -16.31
N LYS A 99 -4.32 30.54 -17.50
CA LYS A 99 -5.61 29.85 -17.67
C LYS A 99 -5.42 28.35 -17.90
N LEU A 100 -6.31 27.57 -17.29
CA LEU A 100 -6.42 26.13 -17.48
C LEU A 100 -7.73 25.81 -18.22
N HIS A 101 -7.66 24.88 -19.16
CA HIS A 101 -8.79 24.39 -19.92
C HIS A 101 -8.71 22.87 -19.97
N LEU A 102 -9.82 22.21 -19.67
CA LEU A 102 -9.88 20.77 -19.56
C LEU A 102 -11.11 20.26 -20.32
N TRP A 103 -10.86 19.27 -21.17
CA TRP A 103 -11.90 18.50 -21.84
C TRP A 103 -11.73 17.03 -21.50
N TYR A 104 -12.85 16.31 -21.38
CA TYR A 104 -12.90 14.88 -21.21
C TYR A 104 -14.10 14.30 -21.99
N GLY A 105 -13.98 13.06 -22.45
CA GLY A 105 -15.04 12.35 -23.16
C GLY A 105 -14.69 10.90 -23.49
N LYS A 106 -15.64 10.15 -24.04
CA LYS A 106 -15.45 8.74 -24.42
C LYS A 106 -14.48 8.55 -25.57
N SER A 107 -14.47 9.52 -26.49
CA SER A 107 -13.70 9.43 -27.71
C SER A 107 -13.31 10.80 -28.22
N LEU A 108 -12.20 10.87 -28.94
CA LEU A 108 -11.76 12.10 -29.61
C LEU A 108 -12.77 12.62 -30.64
N ALA A 109 -13.75 11.83 -31.07
CA ALA A 109 -14.80 12.28 -31.98
C ALA A 109 -15.73 13.34 -31.34
N GLU A 110 -15.81 13.39 -30.01
CA GLU A 110 -16.58 14.38 -29.26
C GLU A 110 -15.79 15.66 -28.95
N LEU A 111 -14.49 15.67 -29.28
CA LEU A 111 -13.62 16.81 -29.01
C LEU A 111 -14.01 18.00 -29.91
N PRO A 112 -14.26 19.20 -29.36
CA PRO A 112 -14.53 20.38 -30.16
C PRO A 112 -13.31 20.74 -31.01
N VAL A 113 -13.41 20.56 -32.32
CA VAL A 113 -12.34 20.89 -33.29
C VAL A 113 -12.81 21.90 -34.34
N ASN A 114 -11.87 22.67 -34.87
CA ASN A 114 -12.12 23.52 -36.03
C ASN A 114 -12.12 22.71 -37.33
N PRO A 115 -12.52 23.29 -38.49
CA PRO A 115 -12.52 22.57 -39.78
C PRO A 115 -11.14 22.03 -40.22
N ALA A 116 -10.06 22.50 -39.61
CA ALA A 116 -8.70 22.03 -39.86
C ALA A 116 -8.23 20.94 -38.86
N GLY A 117 -9.14 20.41 -38.04
CA GLY A 117 -8.88 19.32 -37.09
C GLY A 117 -8.19 19.74 -35.79
N ASN A 118 -8.06 21.05 -35.52
CA ASN A 118 -7.38 21.51 -34.31
C ASN A 118 -8.39 21.71 -33.16
N PRO A 119 -8.07 21.28 -31.92
CA PRO A 119 -8.92 21.51 -30.76
C PRO A 119 -9.21 22.99 -30.54
N VAL A 120 -10.46 23.33 -30.27
CA VAL A 120 -10.89 24.69 -29.94
C VAL A 120 -10.92 24.83 -28.42
N ILE A 121 -9.78 25.15 -27.83
CA ILE A 121 -9.56 25.22 -26.37
C ILE A 121 -10.62 26.08 -25.65
N GLY A 122 -11.06 27.18 -26.28
CA GLY A 122 -12.11 28.05 -25.75
C GLY A 122 -13.49 27.39 -25.60
N HIS A 123 -13.73 26.22 -26.20
CA HIS A 123 -14.97 25.45 -26.06
C HIS A 123 -14.87 24.30 -25.06
N PHE A 124 -13.74 24.14 -24.37
CA PHE A 124 -13.60 23.10 -23.35
C PHE A 124 -14.55 23.38 -22.18
N PRO A 125 -15.27 22.36 -21.66
CA PRO A 125 -16.33 22.55 -20.68
C PRO A 125 -15.81 23.01 -19.32
N LEU A 126 -14.60 22.57 -18.94
CA LEU A 126 -13.99 22.91 -17.66
C LEU A 126 -12.88 23.94 -17.89
N LYS A 127 -12.93 25.04 -17.11
CA LYS A 127 -11.99 26.15 -17.21
C LYS A 127 -11.70 26.72 -15.83
N ALA A 128 -10.46 27.14 -15.61
CA ALA A 128 -10.06 27.82 -14.39
C ALA A 128 -9.05 28.92 -14.69
N ASN A 129 -9.10 29.99 -13.88
CA ASN A 129 -8.03 30.98 -13.83
C ASN A 129 -7.11 30.62 -12.66
N ALA A 130 -5.95 30.05 -12.97
CA ALA A 130 -4.95 29.61 -12.00
C ALA A 130 -3.72 30.54 -12.01
N THR A 131 -3.89 31.80 -12.43
CA THR A 131 -2.80 32.79 -12.52
C THR A 131 -1.96 32.83 -11.25
N GLY A 132 -0.66 32.55 -11.39
CA GLY A 132 0.31 32.59 -10.28
C GLY A 132 0.31 31.36 -9.37
N LYS A 133 -0.54 30.37 -9.62
CA LYS A 133 -0.53 29.09 -8.91
C LYS A 133 0.44 28.12 -9.56
N LYS A 134 0.99 27.22 -8.74
CA LYS A 134 1.82 26.09 -9.19
C LYS A 134 1.06 24.76 -9.25
N GLN A 135 -0.12 24.71 -8.64
CA GLN A 135 -0.97 23.54 -8.61
C GLN A 135 -2.44 23.96 -8.73
N TYR A 136 -3.23 23.15 -9.43
CA TYR A 136 -4.68 23.31 -9.48
C TYR A 136 -5.36 21.98 -9.80
N THR A 137 -6.45 21.66 -9.10
CA THR A 137 -7.20 20.42 -9.32
C THR A 137 -8.61 20.74 -9.80
N PHE A 138 -9.02 20.08 -10.87
CA PHE A 138 -10.44 19.96 -11.23
C PHE A 138 -11.00 18.70 -10.58
N THR A 139 -12.16 18.83 -9.93
CA THR A 139 -12.93 17.72 -9.36
C THR A 139 -14.19 17.53 -10.18
N ILE A 140 -14.41 16.31 -10.67
CA ILE A 140 -15.52 15.93 -11.55
C ILE A 140 -16.27 14.79 -10.88
N PRO A 141 -17.52 14.97 -10.46
CA PRO A 141 -18.31 13.88 -9.89
C PRO A 141 -18.46 12.72 -10.90
N LEU A 142 -18.32 11.48 -10.46
CA LEU A 142 -18.45 10.29 -11.32
C LEU A 142 -19.82 10.21 -11.98
N SER A 143 -20.88 10.67 -11.31
CA SER A 143 -22.22 10.83 -11.90
C SER A 143 -22.23 11.62 -13.21
N LYS A 144 -21.32 12.60 -13.40
CA LYS A 144 -21.20 13.34 -14.67
C LYS A 144 -20.51 12.54 -15.79
N LEU A 145 -19.66 11.59 -15.42
CA LEU A 145 -19.07 10.63 -16.35
C LEU A 145 -20.11 9.59 -16.77
N GLU A 146 -20.92 9.11 -15.82
CA GLU A 146 -22.03 8.19 -16.06
C GLU A 146 -23.12 8.78 -16.97
N GLU A 147 -23.44 10.07 -16.84
CA GLU A 147 -24.33 10.78 -17.76
C GLU A 147 -23.82 10.74 -19.22
N LYS A 148 -22.49 10.64 -19.41
CA LYS A 148 -21.85 10.45 -20.71
C LYS A 148 -21.70 8.97 -21.07
N GLY A 149 -22.13 8.08 -20.17
CA GLY A 149 -22.04 6.62 -20.20
C GLY A 149 -20.62 6.09 -20.07
N ILE A 150 -19.70 6.89 -19.52
CA ILE A 150 -18.35 6.42 -19.14
C ILE A 150 -18.54 5.76 -17.78
N LEU A 151 -18.38 4.45 -17.75
CA LEU A 151 -18.49 3.65 -16.53
C LEU A 151 -17.09 3.25 -16.06
N CYS A 152 -17.00 2.63 -14.89
CA CYS A 152 -15.75 2.10 -14.40
C CYS A 152 -15.18 1.01 -15.33
N ASP A 153 -13.86 0.80 -15.27
CA ASP A 153 -13.04 -0.01 -16.18
C ASP A 153 -13.08 0.43 -17.65
N GLN A 154 -13.68 1.58 -17.95
CA GLN A 154 -13.66 2.16 -19.29
C GLN A 154 -12.62 3.27 -19.40
N ASP A 155 -12.02 3.35 -20.58
CA ASP A 155 -11.14 4.44 -20.93
C ASP A 155 -11.93 5.72 -21.17
N LEU A 156 -11.47 6.81 -20.57
CA LEU A 156 -11.80 8.16 -21.01
C LEU A 156 -10.60 8.85 -21.64
N VAL A 157 -10.91 9.71 -22.59
CA VAL A 157 -9.96 10.59 -23.25
C VAL A 157 -9.97 11.93 -22.53
N VAL A 158 -8.79 12.42 -22.17
CA VAL A 158 -8.61 13.72 -21.52
C VAL A 158 -7.69 14.61 -22.33
N VAL A 159 -8.09 15.86 -22.53
CA VAL A 159 -7.25 16.90 -23.15
C VAL A 159 -7.08 18.01 -22.13
N ALA A 160 -5.89 18.03 -21.53
CA ALA A 160 -5.49 18.99 -20.52
C ALA A 160 -4.64 20.09 -21.15
N HIS A 161 -5.12 21.33 -21.15
CA HIS A 161 -4.40 22.49 -21.68
C HIS A 161 -4.13 23.50 -20.57
N ALA A 162 -2.89 23.97 -20.48
CA ALA A 162 -2.47 25.00 -19.55
C ALA A 162 -1.75 26.15 -20.28
N GLU A 163 -1.97 27.38 -19.82
CA GLU A 163 -1.04 28.48 -20.10
C GLU A 163 0.05 28.47 -19.02
N VAL A 164 1.31 28.37 -19.43
CA VAL A 164 2.47 28.36 -18.52
C VAL A 164 3.43 29.47 -18.97
N GLY A 165 3.46 30.58 -18.23
CA GLY A 165 4.16 31.78 -18.65
C GLY A 165 3.57 32.39 -19.92
N ARG A 166 4.32 32.38 -21.03
CA ARG A 166 3.86 32.85 -22.36
C ARG A 166 3.57 31.70 -23.33
N GLU A 167 3.73 30.47 -22.89
CA GLU A 167 3.58 29.27 -23.72
C GLU A 167 2.27 28.56 -23.42
N SER A 168 1.73 27.90 -24.45
CA SER A 168 0.72 26.86 -24.26
C SER A 168 1.41 25.56 -23.85
N ALA A 169 0.74 24.77 -23.03
CA ALA A 169 1.18 23.45 -22.61
C ALA A 169 0.02 22.44 -22.68
N PHE A 170 0.35 21.18 -23.01
CA PHE A 170 -0.61 20.08 -23.03
C PHE A 170 -0.09 18.91 -22.20
N GLY A 171 -1.01 18.24 -21.49
CA GLY A 171 -0.71 17.01 -20.76
C GLY A 171 -0.58 15.80 -21.69
N GLY A 172 0.40 14.95 -21.43
CA GLY A 172 0.69 13.74 -22.19
C GLY A 172 1.52 13.99 -23.45
N THR A 173 1.88 12.89 -24.11
CA THR A 173 2.74 12.87 -25.31
C THR A 173 2.03 12.38 -26.56
N THR A 174 0.83 11.81 -26.42
CA THR A 174 0.09 11.22 -27.54
C THR A 174 -0.58 12.31 -28.36
N GLN A 175 -0.12 12.52 -29.59
CA GLN A 175 -0.65 13.58 -30.47
C GLN A 175 -2.08 13.27 -30.90
N ILE A 176 -2.96 14.29 -30.83
CA ILE A 176 -4.33 14.18 -31.34
C ILE A 176 -4.29 13.93 -32.86
N PRO A 177 -4.83 12.80 -33.36
CA PRO A 177 -4.81 12.46 -34.78
C PRO A 177 -5.49 13.52 -35.63
N GLY A 178 -4.93 13.81 -36.81
CA GLY A 178 -5.48 14.79 -37.75
C GLY A 178 -5.25 16.26 -37.38
N CYS A 179 -4.62 16.55 -36.23
CA CYS A 179 -4.32 17.91 -35.81
C CYS A 179 -3.08 18.47 -36.55
N LYS A 180 -3.24 19.64 -37.20
CA LYS A 180 -2.14 20.34 -37.90
C LYS A 180 -1.22 21.09 -36.95
N ARG A 181 -1.68 21.40 -35.75
CA ARG A 181 -0.90 21.98 -34.65
C ARG A 181 -0.62 20.90 -33.62
N TRP A 182 0.43 21.10 -32.82
CA TRP A 182 0.72 20.19 -31.73
C TRP A 182 -0.35 20.36 -30.63
N ALA A 183 -0.95 19.24 -30.26
CA ALA A 183 -1.90 19.12 -29.17
C ALA A 183 -1.90 17.64 -28.76
N TYR A 184 -1.87 17.40 -27.46
CA TYR A 184 -1.77 16.07 -26.89
C TYR A 184 -3.04 15.69 -26.14
N TYR A 185 -3.30 14.40 -26.08
CA TYR A 185 -4.35 13.83 -25.24
C TYR A 185 -3.74 12.72 -24.37
N MET A 186 -4.47 12.41 -23.31
CA MET A 186 -4.20 11.32 -22.39
C MET A 186 -5.38 10.36 -22.43
N THR A 187 -5.11 9.08 -22.20
CA THR A 187 -6.13 8.05 -21.98
C THR A 187 -6.01 7.59 -20.54
N TYR A 188 -7.12 7.57 -19.83
CA TYR A 188 -7.18 7.13 -18.45
C TYR A 188 -8.27 6.10 -18.30
N THR A 189 -7.92 4.92 -17.81
CA THR A 189 -8.88 3.88 -17.44
C THR A 189 -9.46 4.25 -16.09
N LEU A 190 -10.77 4.48 -16.03
CA LEU A 190 -11.44 4.83 -14.79
C LEU A 190 -11.42 3.62 -13.86
N GLY A 191 -10.82 3.73 -12.68
CA GLY A 191 -10.85 2.64 -11.71
C GLY A 191 -12.25 2.41 -11.20
N CYS A 192 -12.69 1.16 -11.11
CA CYS A 192 -13.83 0.79 -10.29
C CYS A 192 -13.42 1.00 -8.83
N CYS A 193 -13.77 2.17 -8.32
CA CYS A 193 -13.87 2.38 -6.90
C CYS A 193 -15.16 1.72 -6.49
N ASP A 194 -15.12 0.39 -6.35
CA ASP A 194 -16.30 -0.29 -5.86
C ASP A 194 -16.66 0.36 -4.52
N ASP A 195 -17.94 0.73 -4.38
CA ASP A 195 -18.56 0.88 -3.08
C ASP A 195 -18.38 -0.48 -2.42
N GLU A 196 -17.30 -0.63 -1.64
CA GLU A 196 -16.85 -1.93 -1.14
C GLU A 196 -16.30 -2.85 -2.25
N GLU A 197 -15.15 -2.50 -2.88
CA GLU A 197 -14.20 -3.59 -3.14
C GLU A 197 -13.83 -4.01 -1.72
N GLU A 198 -14.19 -5.24 -1.43
CA GLU A 198 -13.64 -5.99 -0.35
C GLU A 198 -12.17 -5.57 -0.24
N ASN A 199 -11.79 -4.86 0.83
CA ASN A 199 -10.42 -4.90 1.31
C ASN A 199 -10.18 -6.35 1.77
N ASP A 200 -10.24 -7.28 0.82
CA ASP A 200 -9.89 -8.68 0.89
C ASP A 200 -8.39 -8.78 0.71
N ASP A 201 -7.68 -8.01 1.53
CA ASP A 201 -6.41 -8.46 2.07
C ASP A 201 -6.62 -9.71 2.96
N ASN A 202 -7.73 -10.48 2.85
CA ASN A 202 -7.61 -11.86 3.28
C ASN A 202 -6.53 -12.48 2.41
N PRO A 203 -5.49 -13.06 3.02
CA PRO A 203 -4.57 -13.86 2.25
C PRO A 203 -5.42 -14.93 1.57
N ILE A 204 -5.56 -14.87 0.23
CA ILE A 204 -6.12 -15.97 -0.54
C ILE A 204 -5.19 -17.14 -0.23
N PRO A 205 -5.62 -18.08 0.63
CA PRO A 205 -4.65 -18.94 1.28
C PRO A 205 -4.09 -19.96 0.27
N GLY A 206 -4.73 -20.10 -0.90
CA GLY A 206 -4.43 -21.09 -1.92
C GLY A 206 -5.31 -22.32 -1.76
N GLU A 207 -5.33 -23.17 -2.78
CA GLU A 207 -6.13 -24.41 -2.76
C GLU A 207 -5.76 -25.28 -1.55
N GLY A 208 -6.79 -25.79 -0.85
CA GLY A 208 -6.65 -26.67 0.32
C GLY A 208 -6.21 -25.99 1.62
N ARG A 209 -6.18 -24.65 1.66
CA ARG A 209 -5.78 -23.87 2.83
C ARG A 209 -6.89 -22.94 3.29
N GLU A 210 -6.81 -22.52 4.54
CA GLU A 210 -7.78 -21.64 5.20
C GLU A 210 -7.04 -20.54 5.95
N VAL A 211 -7.71 -19.39 6.12
CA VAL A 211 -7.26 -18.32 7.00
C VAL A 211 -7.80 -18.60 8.40
N ALA A 212 -6.95 -18.39 9.42
CA ALA A 212 -7.32 -18.55 10.81
C ALA A 212 -6.88 -17.37 11.66
N PHE A 213 -7.69 -17.04 12.67
CA PHE A 213 -7.39 -16.00 13.65
C PHE A 213 -7.64 -16.48 15.08
N ALA A 214 -6.82 -16.02 16.02
CA ALA A 214 -7.18 -16.09 17.44
C ALA A 214 -8.35 -15.13 17.71
N LYS A 215 -9.46 -15.65 18.24
CA LYS A 215 -10.65 -14.86 18.58
C LYS A 215 -10.34 -13.92 19.73
N GLY A 216 -10.53 -12.64 19.47
CA GLY A 216 -10.43 -11.58 20.45
C GLY A 216 -11.77 -10.95 20.78
N ASN A 217 -11.70 -9.90 21.59
CA ASN A 217 -12.82 -9.07 22.02
C ASN A 217 -13.07 -7.87 21.08
N TRP A 218 -12.33 -7.76 19.98
CA TRP A 218 -12.51 -6.75 18.93
C TRP A 218 -12.51 -7.39 17.55
N VAL A 219 -13.28 -6.81 16.62
CA VAL A 219 -13.29 -7.17 15.20
C VAL A 219 -12.66 -6.07 14.35
N PHE A 220 -12.15 -6.41 13.17
CA PHE A 220 -11.54 -5.44 12.26
C PHE A 220 -12.55 -4.48 11.63
N VAL A 221 -13.80 -4.93 11.48
CA VAL A 221 -14.87 -4.13 10.86
C VAL A 221 -15.34 -2.97 11.74
N ASP A 222 -16.19 -2.11 11.18
CA ASP A 222 -16.80 -0.99 11.89
C ASP A 222 -17.54 -1.42 13.17
N ASP A 223 -17.60 -0.49 14.13
CA ASP A 223 -18.26 -0.71 15.40
C ASP A 223 -19.78 -0.91 15.26
N GLY A 224 -20.32 -1.79 16.09
CA GLY A 224 -21.75 -2.12 16.12
C GLY A 224 -22.12 -3.42 15.41
N CYS A 225 -23.33 -3.90 15.73
CA CYS A 225 -23.87 -5.15 15.18
C CYS A 225 -24.16 -4.99 13.67
N SER A 226 -23.67 -5.92 12.86
CA SER A 226 -23.91 -5.94 11.41
C SER A 226 -23.86 -7.36 10.85
N ALA A 227 -24.09 -7.52 9.54
CA ALA A 227 -23.95 -8.81 8.88
C ALA A 227 -22.50 -9.33 8.91
N VAL A 228 -21.51 -8.45 9.01
CA VAL A 228 -20.08 -8.76 9.11
C VAL A 228 -19.55 -8.69 10.55
N ASN A 229 -20.42 -8.41 11.52
CA ASN A 229 -20.16 -8.47 12.96
C ASN A 229 -21.43 -8.94 13.70
N PRO A 230 -21.90 -10.18 13.46
CA PRO A 230 -23.15 -10.68 14.02
C PRO A 230 -23.08 -10.95 15.53
N GLU A 231 -21.86 -11.08 16.06
CA GLU A 231 -21.62 -11.24 17.49
C GLU A 231 -21.58 -9.90 18.26
N CYS A 232 -21.76 -8.77 17.56
CA CYS A 232 -21.82 -7.42 18.16
C CYS A 232 -20.59 -7.05 18.99
N LEU A 233 -19.40 -7.46 18.55
CA LEU A 233 -18.15 -7.10 19.21
C LEU A 233 -17.78 -5.64 18.89
N PRO A 234 -17.04 -4.95 19.79
CA PRO A 234 -16.43 -3.67 19.46
C PRO A 234 -15.63 -3.72 18.15
N GLY A 235 -15.88 -2.75 17.27
CA GLY A 235 -15.23 -2.66 15.97
C GLY A 235 -14.08 -1.68 15.93
N LEU A 236 -13.04 -2.01 15.16
CA LEU A 236 -11.87 -1.17 14.94
C LEU A 236 -12.00 -0.23 13.74
N GLY A 237 -12.91 -0.53 12.80
CA GLY A 237 -13.05 0.25 11.55
C GLY A 237 -11.78 0.27 10.70
N ILE A 238 -10.97 -0.80 10.78
CA ILE A 238 -9.73 -0.97 10.00
C ILE A 238 -9.93 -1.88 8.78
N ALA A 239 -11.16 -2.35 8.59
CA ALA A 239 -11.63 -3.07 7.41
C ALA A 239 -13.15 -2.87 7.24
N ASN A 240 -13.68 -3.10 6.05
CA ASN A 240 -15.13 -2.96 5.81
C ASN A 240 -15.85 -4.29 6.04
N VAL A 241 -15.45 -5.33 5.31
CA VAL A 241 -16.09 -6.65 5.31
C VAL A 241 -15.18 -7.79 5.79
N ARG A 242 -13.88 -7.49 5.96
CA ARG A 242 -12.87 -8.49 6.28
C ARG A 242 -13.08 -9.04 7.69
N TRP A 243 -13.14 -10.36 7.79
CA TRP A 243 -13.18 -11.03 9.08
C TRP A 243 -11.78 -11.18 9.66
N GLY A 244 -11.69 -11.03 10.97
CA GLY A 244 -10.46 -11.02 11.72
C GLY A 244 -10.71 -10.39 13.08
N TRP A 245 -9.96 -10.85 14.07
CA TRP A 245 -10.08 -10.37 15.43
C TRP A 245 -8.78 -9.79 15.93
N ALA A 246 -8.92 -8.78 16.78
CA ALA A 246 -7.88 -8.29 17.65
C ALA A 246 -8.26 -8.56 19.10
N ILE A 247 -7.25 -8.81 19.93
CA ILE A 247 -7.39 -8.98 21.36
C ILE A 247 -6.88 -7.70 22.01
N ASN A 248 -7.73 -6.99 22.74
CA ASN A 248 -7.31 -5.90 23.63
C ASN A 248 -7.42 -6.37 25.07
N VAL A 249 -6.31 -6.30 25.80
CA VAL A 249 -6.24 -6.59 27.24
C VAL A 249 -6.07 -5.29 28.03
N THR A 250 -7.14 -4.87 28.71
CA THR A 250 -7.17 -3.73 29.66
C THR A 250 -7.08 -4.16 31.14
N GLY A 251 -6.84 -5.45 31.41
CA GLY A 251 -6.84 -6.04 32.76
C GLY A 251 -5.85 -7.21 32.87
N PRO A 252 -6.06 -8.18 33.80
CA PRO A 252 -5.22 -9.38 33.86
C PRO A 252 -5.22 -10.09 32.50
N ILE A 253 -4.04 -10.32 31.94
CA ILE A 253 -3.89 -10.94 30.63
C ILE A 253 -4.55 -12.32 30.64
N GLY A 254 -5.55 -12.48 29.75
CA GLY A 254 -6.19 -13.76 29.48
C GLY A 254 -5.13 -14.77 29.03
N ARG A 255 -5.12 -15.95 29.65
CA ARG A 255 -4.08 -16.96 29.39
C ARG A 255 -4.25 -17.68 28.06
N SER A 256 -5.45 -17.67 27.48
CA SER A 256 -5.71 -18.37 26.23
C SER A 256 -6.91 -17.82 25.45
N TYR A 257 -6.80 -17.86 24.12
CA TYR A 257 -7.81 -17.44 23.15
C TYR A 257 -8.00 -18.54 22.10
N ASP A 258 -9.24 -18.85 21.73
CA ASP A 258 -9.54 -19.89 20.74
C ASP A 258 -9.14 -19.45 19.33
N ILE A 259 -8.55 -20.35 18.52
CA ILE A 259 -8.24 -20.08 17.12
C ILE A 259 -9.33 -20.68 16.24
N TRP A 260 -9.89 -19.85 15.36
CA TRP A 260 -10.95 -20.19 14.43
C TRP A 260 -10.47 -20.06 12.99
N ALA A 261 -10.73 -21.08 12.19
CA ALA A 261 -10.54 -21.08 10.74
C ALA A 261 -11.88 -20.87 10.02
N SER A 262 -11.83 -20.19 8.87
CA SER A 262 -12.98 -19.99 7.97
C SER A 262 -14.23 -19.39 8.65
N ALA A 263 -14.03 -18.52 9.63
CA ALA A 263 -15.11 -17.86 10.36
C ALA A 263 -15.56 -16.57 9.65
N ALA A 264 -15.97 -16.73 8.39
CA ALA A 264 -16.38 -15.61 7.53
C ALA A 264 -17.42 -14.71 8.22
N GLY A 265 -17.33 -13.41 8.00
CA GLY A 265 -18.21 -12.42 8.64
C GLY A 265 -18.04 -12.29 10.15
N ASN A 266 -16.89 -12.69 10.71
CA ASN A 266 -16.62 -12.66 12.15
C ASN A 266 -17.60 -13.52 12.98
N ASP A 267 -18.11 -14.60 12.38
CA ASP A 267 -19.12 -15.47 12.99
C ASP A 267 -18.54 -16.83 13.36
N THR A 268 -18.44 -17.10 14.66
CA THR A 268 -17.94 -18.40 15.14
C THR A 268 -18.95 -19.55 15.01
N SER A 269 -20.21 -19.26 14.66
CA SER A 269 -21.20 -20.31 14.37
C SER A 269 -21.00 -20.98 13.01
N VAL A 270 -20.34 -20.28 12.06
CA VAL A 270 -20.00 -20.81 10.73
C VAL A 270 -18.54 -21.23 10.60
N GLY A 271 -17.66 -20.70 11.46
CA GLY A 271 -16.25 -21.08 11.53
C GLY A 271 -15.98 -22.41 12.23
N LYS A 272 -14.74 -22.88 12.13
CA LYS A 272 -14.27 -24.07 12.83
C LYS A 272 -13.19 -23.72 13.84
N LYS A 273 -13.39 -24.11 15.11
CA LYS A 273 -12.35 -24.03 16.13
C LYS A 273 -11.24 -25.06 15.85
N ILE A 274 -10.03 -24.59 15.60
CA ILE A 274 -8.89 -25.42 15.19
C ILE A 274 -7.69 -25.34 16.13
N GLY A 275 -7.74 -24.53 17.18
CA GLY A 275 -6.62 -24.40 18.09
C GLY A 275 -6.85 -23.37 19.19
N ARG A 276 -5.75 -22.92 19.78
CA ARG A 276 -5.70 -21.83 20.74
C ARG A 276 -4.37 -21.08 20.68
N LEU A 277 -4.42 -19.79 20.97
CA LEU A 277 -3.29 -18.95 21.33
C LEU A 277 -3.15 -18.99 22.85
N GLU A 278 -1.96 -19.27 23.37
CA GLU A 278 -1.61 -19.16 24.78
C GLU A 278 -0.69 -17.95 24.99
N VAL A 279 -1.00 -17.13 25.99
CA VAL A 279 -0.21 -15.95 26.34
C VAL A 279 0.48 -16.22 27.66
N GLU A 280 1.81 -16.33 27.62
CA GLU A 280 2.62 -16.46 28.81
C GLU A 280 2.98 -15.07 29.33
N THR A 281 2.49 -14.74 30.52
CA THR A 281 2.87 -13.51 31.21
C THR A 281 4.16 -13.72 31.99
N THR A 282 5.10 -12.78 31.89
CA THR A 282 6.25 -12.74 32.78
C THR A 282 6.02 -11.72 33.89
N THR A 283 6.34 -12.11 35.12
CA THR A 283 6.38 -11.18 36.26
C THR A 283 7.78 -10.62 36.38
N TRP A 284 7.97 -9.34 36.06
CA TRP A 284 9.15 -8.64 36.54
C TRP A 284 8.86 -8.14 37.96
N ASN A 285 9.77 -8.45 38.89
CA ASN A 285 9.61 -8.17 40.32
C ASN A 285 9.64 -6.66 40.61
N ILE A 286 8.53 -5.99 40.33
CA ILE A 286 8.16 -4.73 40.97
C ILE A 286 6.81 -5.01 41.63
N ASN A 287 6.83 -5.29 42.94
CA ASN A 287 5.65 -5.47 43.80
C ASN A 287 4.71 -6.65 43.48
N GLY A 288 5.15 -7.68 42.75
CA GLY A 288 4.39 -8.93 42.56
C GLY A 288 3.19 -8.83 41.59
N VAL A 289 3.12 -7.77 40.79
CA VAL A 289 2.14 -7.62 39.71
C VAL A 289 2.77 -8.17 38.41
N PRO A 290 2.09 -9.03 37.63
CA PRO A 290 2.53 -9.40 36.28
C PRO A 290 2.64 -8.14 35.41
N THR A 291 3.83 -7.85 34.89
CA THR A 291 4.18 -6.59 34.22
C THR A 291 4.74 -6.80 32.82
N GLY A 292 4.66 -8.00 32.25
CA GLY A 292 5.15 -8.23 30.90
C GLY A 292 4.63 -9.49 30.26
N ILE A 293 4.89 -9.60 28.98
CA ILE A 293 4.53 -10.74 28.15
C ILE A 293 5.83 -11.45 27.78
N GLY A 294 5.92 -12.71 28.20
CA GLY A 294 7.05 -13.57 27.87
C GLY A 294 6.92 -14.09 26.44
N SER A 295 5.85 -14.84 26.17
CA SER A 295 5.66 -15.52 24.90
C SER A 295 4.21 -15.60 24.43
N LEU A 296 4.02 -15.64 23.12
CA LEU A 296 2.79 -16.06 22.45
C LEU A 296 3.02 -17.44 21.85
N THR A 297 2.22 -18.41 22.27
CA THR A 297 2.31 -19.78 21.78
C THR A 297 1.03 -20.16 21.04
N VAL A 298 1.15 -20.39 19.75
CA VAL A 298 0.05 -20.87 18.89
C VAL A 298 0.07 -22.39 18.88
N ILE A 299 -1.06 -23.01 19.22
CA ILE A 299 -1.23 -24.46 19.29
C ILE A 299 -2.47 -24.85 18.49
N LEU A 300 -2.29 -25.62 17.42
CA LEU A 300 -3.38 -26.19 16.63
C LEU A 300 -3.76 -27.58 17.14
N ASN A 301 -5.05 -27.93 17.00
CA ASN A 301 -5.62 -29.21 17.33
C ASN A 301 -5.16 -30.29 16.33
N ASP A 302 -5.22 -31.55 16.75
CA ASP A 302 -4.92 -32.70 15.89
C ASP A 302 -5.66 -32.62 14.55
N GLY A 303 -4.92 -32.87 13.46
CA GLY A 303 -5.44 -32.80 12.10
C GLY A 303 -5.22 -31.47 11.38
N TRP A 304 -4.58 -30.48 12.03
CA TRP A 304 -4.28 -29.17 11.46
C TRP A 304 -2.80 -28.81 11.56
N VAL A 305 -2.30 -28.12 10.54
CA VAL A 305 -0.98 -27.47 10.54
C VAL A 305 -1.09 -26.04 10.02
N MET A 306 -0.26 -25.14 10.53
CA MET A 306 -0.03 -23.80 10.00
C MET A 306 1.17 -23.82 9.06
N GLU A 307 1.04 -23.16 7.92
CA GLU A 307 2.11 -22.93 6.94
C GLU A 307 2.69 -21.52 7.03
N SER A 308 1.93 -20.57 7.60
CA SER A 308 2.43 -19.26 7.96
C SER A 308 1.76 -18.75 9.23
N LEU A 309 2.44 -17.82 9.90
CA LEU A 309 1.94 -17.13 11.08
C LEU A 309 2.39 -15.67 11.05
N ASN A 310 1.44 -14.76 11.21
CA ASN A 310 1.66 -13.33 11.41
C ASN A 310 1.17 -12.97 12.81
N LEU A 311 2.04 -12.33 13.60
CA LEU A 311 1.72 -11.89 14.96
C LEU A 311 1.88 -10.38 15.08
N TYR A 312 0.89 -9.74 15.66
CA TYR A 312 0.97 -8.37 16.16
C TYR A 312 0.97 -8.41 17.68
N ALA A 313 1.84 -7.62 18.32
CA ALA A 313 1.78 -7.34 19.75
C ALA A 313 2.29 -5.92 20.00
N GLY A 314 1.47 -5.07 20.62
CA GLY A 314 1.82 -3.67 20.85
C GLY A 314 0.89 -2.94 21.80
N ASP A 315 1.31 -1.75 22.21
CA ASP A 315 0.52 -0.80 23.02
C ASP A 315 -0.55 -0.08 22.17
N LEU A 316 -0.24 0.18 20.90
CA LEU A 316 -1.17 0.87 20.02
C LEU A 316 -2.25 -0.09 19.50
N ALA A 317 -3.47 0.42 19.34
CA ALA A 317 -4.48 -0.28 18.57
C ALA A 317 -3.98 -0.55 17.15
N PRO A 318 -4.24 -1.74 16.58
CA PRO A 318 -3.83 -2.06 15.22
C PRO A 318 -4.50 -1.10 14.24
N SER A 319 -3.71 -0.52 13.35
CA SER A 319 -4.18 0.47 12.37
C SER A 319 -4.40 -0.13 10.97
N SER A 320 -4.20 -1.44 10.81
CA SER A 320 -4.31 -2.14 9.53
C SER A 320 -4.74 -3.58 9.76
N ALA A 321 -5.60 -4.08 8.87
CA ALA A 321 -5.94 -5.50 8.82
C ALA A 321 -4.86 -6.33 8.09
N ASP A 322 -4.00 -5.73 7.26
CA ASP A 322 -2.97 -6.43 6.47
C ASP A 322 -1.96 -7.19 7.37
N PRO A 323 -1.89 -8.53 7.29
CA PRO A 323 -0.94 -9.29 8.10
C PRO A 323 0.53 -8.95 7.84
N ALA A 324 0.88 -8.40 6.68
CA ALA A 324 2.24 -7.98 6.37
C ALA A 324 2.72 -6.81 7.25
N THR A 325 1.80 -6.04 7.84
CA THR A 325 2.15 -4.90 8.72
C THR A 325 2.30 -5.28 10.19
N TYR A 326 2.08 -6.55 10.56
CA TYR A 326 2.05 -6.97 11.97
C TYR A 326 3.42 -7.03 12.64
N GLY A 327 4.51 -7.05 11.86
CA GLY A 327 5.88 -6.95 12.34
C GLY A 327 6.55 -8.28 12.69
N HIS A 328 5.78 -9.37 12.82
CA HIS A 328 6.33 -10.71 13.06
C HIS A 328 5.70 -11.76 12.13
N THR A 329 6.46 -12.18 11.11
CA THR A 329 6.00 -13.15 10.11
C THR A 329 6.88 -14.39 10.10
N TYR A 330 6.25 -15.55 10.09
CA TYR A 330 6.89 -16.87 10.07
C TYR A 330 6.30 -17.73 8.96
N THR A 331 7.14 -18.58 8.37
CA THR A 331 6.73 -19.56 7.36
C THR A 331 7.20 -20.95 7.75
N PHE A 332 6.35 -21.93 7.48
CA PHE A 332 6.54 -23.34 7.82
C PHE A 332 6.21 -24.19 6.59
N PRO A 333 7.14 -24.35 5.63
CA PRO A 333 6.86 -25.07 4.38
C PRO A 333 6.38 -26.53 4.57
N ALA A 334 6.80 -27.19 5.66
CA ALA A 334 6.35 -28.53 6.00
C ALA A 334 5.05 -28.57 6.83
N GLY A 335 4.55 -27.40 7.24
CA GLY A 335 3.54 -27.26 8.27
C GLY A 335 4.09 -27.47 9.68
N THR A 336 3.56 -26.74 10.65
CA THR A 336 3.74 -27.03 12.08
C THR A 336 2.40 -26.94 12.80
N TYR A 337 2.22 -27.62 13.93
CA TYR A 337 1.01 -27.51 14.75
C TYR A 337 1.26 -26.68 16.02
N VAL A 338 2.52 -26.32 16.31
CA VAL A 338 2.88 -25.49 17.45
C VAL A 338 4.00 -24.53 17.06
N TYR A 339 3.89 -23.28 17.51
CA TYR A 339 4.96 -22.30 17.41
C TYR A 339 4.89 -21.31 18.58
N SER A 340 6.05 -20.94 19.13
CA SER A 340 6.15 -19.98 20.22
C SER A 340 7.04 -18.82 19.80
N HIS A 341 6.55 -17.59 19.98
CA HIS A 341 7.28 -16.36 19.77
C HIS A 341 7.49 -15.63 21.09
N SER A 342 8.74 -15.33 21.43
CA SER A 342 9.08 -14.51 22.60
C SER A 342 8.98 -13.03 22.25
N ILE A 343 8.12 -12.28 22.94
CA ILE A 343 7.88 -10.87 22.63
C ILE A 343 8.74 -9.96 23.51
N ASN A 344 9.21 -10.44 24.66
CA ASN A 344 9.97 -9.65 25.64
C ASN A 344 9.38 -8.23 25.82
N PHE A 345 8.04 -8.14 25.85
CA PHE A 345 7.34 -6.87 25.92
C PHE A 345 7.23 -6.48 27.39
N VAL A 346 7.96 -5.42 27.77
CA VAL A 346 7.90 -4.85 29.11
C VAL A 346 6.86 -3.75 29.11
N ASN A 347 5.97 -3.79 30.10
CA ASN A 347 4.91 -2.84 30.41
C ASN A 347 5.09 -1.45 29.79
N ASN A 348 4.34 -1.19 28.75
CA ASN A 348 4.12 0.16 28.26
C ASN A 348 2.65 0.23 27.81
N ASP A 349 1.69 -0.19 28.64
CA ASP A 349 0.33 0.38 28.49
C ASP A 349 0.44 1.85 28.93
N VAL A 350 1.00 2.69 28.05
CA VAL A 350 1.39 4.06 28.39
C VAL A 350 0.15 4.93 28.51
N ALA A 351 -0.87 4.63 27.71
CA ALA A 351 -2.11 5.38 27.64
C ALA A 351 -3.22 4.84 28.57
N GLY A 352 -3.07 3.63 29.11
CA GLY A 352 -4.08 2.99 29.96
C GLY A 352 -5.28 2.42 29.18
N ASP A 353 -5.11 2.19 27.88
CA ASP A 353 -6.12 1.69 26.94
C ASP A 353 -5.91 0.21 26.56
N GLY A 354 -4.87 -0.41 27.11
CA GLY A 354 -4.61 -1.85 27.07
C GLY A 354 -3.61 -2.29 26.00
N VAL A 355 -3.19 -3.56 26.08
CA VAL A 355 -2.23 -4.14 25.13
C VAL A 355 -2.97 -4.95 24.06
N TRP A 356 -2.55 -4.78 22.82
CA TRP A 356 -3.18 -5.36 21.64
C TRP A 356 -2.40 -6.57 21.10
N PHE A 357 -3.13 -7.60 20.69
CA PHE A 357 -2.59 -8.77 19.98
C PHE A 357 -3.42 -9.12 18.75
N ILE A 358 -2.73 -9.59 17.71
CA ILE A 358 -3.35 -10.31 16.60
C ILE A 358 -2.51 -11.55 16.36
N ALA A 359 -3.17 -12.69 16.17
CA ALA A 359 -2.53 -13.89 15.66
C ALA A 359 -3.32 -14.38 14.44
N ASN A 360 -2.69 -14.25 13.27
CA ASN A 360 -3.22 -14.65 11.97
C ASN A 360 -2.37 -15.78 11.40
N ALA A 361 -2.99 -16.85 10.89
CA ALA A 361 -2.27 -17.97 10.29
C ALA A 361 -2.94 -18.43 8.99
N ILE A 362 -2.13 -18.91 8.05
CA ILE A 362 -2.60 -19.77 6.95
C ILE A 362 -2.44 -21.21 7.42
N VAL A 363 -3.55 -21.96 7.41
CA VAL A 363 -3.64 -23.31 7.94
C VAL A 363 -4.16 -24.28 6.89
N ARG A 364 -3.90 -25.58 7.08
CA ARG A 364 -4.52 -26.64 6.29
C ARG A 364 -4.73 -27.91 7.11
N PRO A 365 -5.68 -28.77 6.71
CA PRO A 365 -5.77 -30.14 7.20
C PRO A 365 -4.49 -30.96 6.90
N THR A 366 -4.12 -31.87 7.79
CA THR A 366 -2.95 -32.77 7.60
C THR A 366 -3.19 -33.89 6.59
N ASN A 367 -4.46 -34.15 6.24
CA ASN A 367 -4.87 -35.27 5.37
C ASN A 367 -5.00 -34.88 3.89
N LEU A 368 -4.49 -33.71 3.51
CA LEU A 368 -4.45 -33.21 2.15
C LEU A 368 -3.04 -33.36 1.56
#